data_AF-A0A840B4K4-F1
#
_entry.id   AF-A0A840B4K4-F1
#
_cell.length_a   1.000
_cell.length_b   1.000
_cell.length_c   1.000
_cell.angle_alpha   90.00
_cell.angle_beta   90.00
_cell.angle_gamma   90.00
#
_symmetry.space_group_name_H-M   'P 1'
#
loop_
_entity.id
_entity.type
_entity.pdbx_description
1 polymer ?
#
loop_
_entity_poly.entity_id
_entity_poly.type
_entity_poly.pdbx_seq_one_letter_code
_entity_poly.pdbx_strand_id
1 'polypeptide(L)'
;MTKIFSGRKATLYAAGMAVSLFAMSGAAHAQTAGALDGAYKKGTWSLSKEAKGATKPDTRTADQIAAADAEAAKKTSVTNALLAARSNATATAQTNYANAIASEKTASDNAATAAAALADADAAKTKADALVTKLVSDKAAADAVIASTSAARTVALAAQAALPNTATAAEIAAAQAAVDRATVAANIATAAQAPIATALTAAQGAATTALNTYTAAITDKATKDGLLLNATATKTTTAATFNTALAADTGFAAQLAAVNGAAGTTFAATYDGLVAIAAYDDAVPLPAYASNGFARATAALAAAAASSNQNISMASSALSGSAASVDAGANFETEVLSALVNHEDRITTAETKITALDTRTTANTNAITALDTRTTANTTAIANEVTARVAADNALGARITTETNERIAADNVLRDQIASSTATAIAMGGAALLPDMGFTLSGNVAFYEGAQAMALNAAAKVGANAFVTASVGGGLNKNGSVGGRVGFVFGF
;
A
#
# COMPACT_ATOMS: atom_id res chain seq x y z
N MET A 1 -41.49 -15.62 -1.68
CA MET A 1 -42.36 -14.89 -0.74
C MET A 1 -41.50 -13.84 -0.02
N THR A 2 -41.94 -12.57 -0.08
CA THR A 2 -41.57 -11.42 0.78
C THR A 2 -40.07 -11.05 0.82
N LYS A 3 -39.51 -10.17 -0.03
CA LYS A 3 -39.75 -8.73 -0.31
C LYS A 3 -39.60 -7.81 0.91
N ILE A 4 -38.78 -6.75 0.71
CA ILE A 4 -38.65 -5.48 1.46
C ILE A 4 -37.51 -5.42 2.48
N PHE A 5 -36.36 -4.87 2.08
CA PHE A 5 -35.78 -3.63 2.66
C PHE A 5 -34.71 -3.07 1.70
N SER A 6 -35.17 -2.28 0.73
CA SER A 6 -34.34 -1.24 0.11
C SER A 6 -34.49 0.03 0.94
N GLY A 7 -33.40 0.54 1.50
CA GLY A 7 -33.48 1.67 2.44
C GLY A 7 -32.24 2.54 2.44
N ARG A 8 -32.18 3.44 1.45
CA ARG A 8 -31.47 4.74 1.45
C ARG A 8 -29.94 4.71 1.52
N LYS A 9 -29.32 4.68 0.33
CA LYS A 9 -28.07 5.42 0.09
C LYS A 9 -28.35 6.89 0.40
N ALA A 10 -27.65 7.44 1.38
CA ALA A 10 -27.60 8.87 1.62
C ALA A 10 -26.86 9.50 0.45
N THR A 11 -27.61 10.03 -0.52
CA THR A 11 -27.10 10.98 -1.50
C THR A 11 -26.76 12.24 -0.70
N LEU A 12 -25.49 12.40 -0.32
CA LEU A 12 -24.98 13.68 0.16
C LEU A 12 -25.13 14.65 -1.01
N TYR A 13 -26.14 15.52 -0.91
CA TYR A 13 -26.22 16.72 -1.72
C TYR A 13 -24.94 17.53 -1.44
N ALA A 14 -23.99 17.46 -2.36
CA ALA A 14 -22.93 18.44 -2.49
C ALA A 14 -23.60 19.76 -2.90
N ALA A 15 -24.10 20.50 -1.92
CA ALA A 15 -24.44 21.90 -2.10
C ALA A 15 -23.13 22.62 -2.46
N GLY A 16 -23.05 23.09 -3.70
CA GLY A 16 -21.94 23.87 -4.19
C GLY A 16 -21.78 25.13 -3.34
N MET A 17 -20.78 25.11 -2.46
CA MET A 17 -20.07 26.34 -2.11
C MET A 17 -18.93 26.47 -3.11
N ALA A 18 -19.14 27.33 -4.11
CA ALA A 18 -18.06 27.91 -4.86
C ALA A 18 -17.15 28.64 -3.87
N VAL A 19 -16.10 27.96 -3.41
CA VAL A 19 -14.96 28.62 -2.78
C VAL A 19 -14.25 29.33 -3.91
N SER A 20 -14.54 30.63 -4.04
CA SER A 20 -13.73 31.55 -4.84
C SER A 20 -12.30 31.46 -4.31
N LEU A 21 -11.45 30.79 -5.08
CA LEU A 21 -10.02 30.69 -4.89
C LEU A 21 -9.42 32.09 -5.06
N PHE A 22 -9.36 32.84 -3.96
CA PHE A 22 -8.57 34.06 -3.90
C PHE A 22 -7.11 33.63 -3.86
N ALA A 23 -6.43 33.72 -5.00
CA ALA A 23 -5.00 33.56 -5.11
C ALA A 23 -4.31 34.66 -4.29
N MET A 24 -4.00 34.35 -3.04
CA MET A 24 -3.01 35.12 -2.28
C MET A 24 -1.63 34.70 -2.76
N SER A 25 -1.07 35.51 -3.66
CA SER A 25 0.36 35.58 -3.92
C SER A 25 1.07 36.08 -2.64
N GLY A 26 1.30 35.19 -1.69
CA GLY A 26 2.11 35.44 -0.50
C GLY A 26 3.55 35.04 -0.79
N ALA A 27 4.41 36.03 -0.98
CA ALA A 27 5.85 35.85 -1.09
C ALA A 27 6.43 35.20 0.18
N ALA A 28 6.94 33.99 0.05
CA ALA A 28 7.70 33.33 1.11
C ALA A 28 9.10 33.96 1.20
N HIS A 29 9.26 34.96 2.06
CA HIS A 29 10.55 35.35 2.63
C HIS A 29 10.82 34.45 3.84
N ALA A 30 11.37 33.25 3.60
CA ALA A 30 11.92 32.42 4.66
C ALA A 30 13.45 32.58 4.65
N GLN A 31 13.96 33.41 5.57
CA GLN A 31 15.37 33.45 5.90
C GLN A 31 15.75 32.16 6.64
N THR A 32 16.44 31.24 5.97
CA THR A 32 17.22 30.20 6.64
C THR A 32 18.64 30.73 6.85
N ALA A 33 18.86 31.37 7.99
CA ALA A 33 20.18 31.57 8.55
C ALA A 33 20.48 30.41 9.51
N GLY A 34 21.57 29.68 9.28
CA GLY A 34 22.16 28.82 10.30
C GLY A 34 22.57 27.42 9.82
N ALA A 35 23.71 27.32 9.15
CA ALA A 35 24.67 26.22 9.30
C ALA A 35 25.88 26.44 8.37
N LEU A 36 26.82 27.28 8.78
CA LEU A 36 28.19 27.23 8.26
C LEU A 36 29.14 27.30 9.45
N ASP A 37 29.38 26.13 10.03
CA ASP A 37 30.56 25.87 10.84
C ASP A 37 31.65 25.36 9.88
N GLY A 38 32.66 26.19 9.66
CA GLY A 38 33.70 25.97 8.66
C GLY A 38 34.86 26.93 8.87
N ALA A 39 35.87 26.44 9.58
CA ALA A 39 37.06 27.16 10.00
C ALA A 39 37.78 27.90 8.85
N TYR A 40 37.74 29.24 8.87
CA TYR A 40 38.63 30.07 8.06
C TYR A 40 39.93 30.37 8.81
N LYS A 41 41.04 29.92 8.24
CA LYS A 41 42.40 30.30 8.65
C LYS A 41 42.58 31.82 8.47
N LYS A 42 43.10 32.47 9.51
CA LYS A 42 43.52 33.88 9.53
C LYS A 42 44.54 34.15 8.41
N GLY A 43 44.12 34.81 7.35
CA GLY A 43 44.98 35.59 6.46
C GLY A 43 45.01 37.02 6.96
N THR A 44 46.18 37.53 7.29
CA THR A 44 46.43 38.86 7.84
C THR A 44 46.20 39.93 6.75
N TRP A 45 44.95 40.27 6.48
CA TRP A 45 44.63 41.53 5.83
C TRP A 45 44.67 42.60 6.90
N SER A 46 45.73 43.42 6.88
CA SER A 46 45.79 44.67 7.59
C SER A 46 44.65 45.55 7.07
N LEU A 47 43.49 45.49 7.75
CA LEU A 47 42.51 46.55 7.71
C LEU A 47 43.27 47.84 8.04
N SER A 48 43.43 48.70 7.04
CA SER A 48 43.72 50.11 7.27
C SER A 48 42.72 50.62 8.32
N LYS A 49 43.17 51.55 9.15
CA LYS A 49 42.58 51.98 10.43
C LYS A 49 41.11 52.44 10.41
N GLU A 50 40.37 52.30 9.32
CA GLU A 50 38.98 52.75 9.15
C GLU A 50 37.92 51.76 9.69
N ALA A 51 38.28 50.50 9.94
CA ALA A 51 37.32 49.50 10.42
C ALA A 51 37.28 49.30 11.95
N LYS A 52 37.97 50.13 12.74
CA LYS A 52 37.86 50.11 14.20
C LYS A 52 37.05 51.30 14.69
N GLY A 53 35.73 51.15 14.70
CA GLY A 53 34.84 51.87 15.61
C GLY A 53 34.89 53.40 15.62
N ALA A 54 35.56 54.04 14.66
CA ALA A 54 35.40 55.45 14.42
C ALA A 54 34.02 55.61 13.80
N THR A 55 33.10 56.25 14.52
CA THR A 55 31.91 56.86 13.92
C THR A 55 32.36 57.56 12.65
N LYS A 56 31.97 57.01 11.49
CA LYS A 56 32.18 57.70 10.21
C LYS A 56 31.65 59.11 10.45
N PRO A 57 32.47 60.17 10.32
CA PRO A 57 31.97 61.52 10.55
C PRO A 57 30.75 61.66 9.67
N ASP A 58 29.64 62.08 10.27
CA ASP A 58 28.41 62.27 9.54
C ASP A 58 28.70 63.35 8.48
N THR A 59 29.01 62.91 7.25
CA THR A 59 29.36 63.80 6.14
C THR A 59 28.14 64.54 5.63
N ARG A 60 26.98 64.32 6.25
CA ARG A 60 25.80 65.15 6.06
C ARG A 60 26.15 66.56 6.52
N THR A 61 25.93 67.50 5.62
CA THR A 61 25.89 68.91 5.99
C THR A 61 24.89 69.11 7.12
N ALA A 62 25.06 70.15 7.94
CA ALA A 62 24.12 70.47 9.01
C ALA A 62 22.67 70.53 8.49
N ASP A 63 22.48 70.98 7.26
CA ASP A 63 21.19 71.04 6.57
C ASP A 63 20.60 69.65 6.27
N GLN A 64 21.42 68.67 5.90
CA GLN A 64 20.99 67.29 5.66
C GLN A 64 20.65 66.55 6.97
N ILE A 65 21.34 66.87 8.06
CA ILE A 65 21.01 66.37 9.40
C ILE A 65 19.67 66.97 9.84
N ALA A 66 19.54 68.29 9.74
CA ALA A 66 18.31 69.00 10.07
C ALA A 66 17.11 68.52 9.24
N ALA A 67 17.29 68.24 7.95
CA ALA A 67 16.23 67.70 7.10
C ALA A 67 15.82 66.26 7.48
N ALA A 68 16.78 65.40 7.81
CA ALA A 68 16.50 64.03 8.23
C ALA A 68 15.83 63.98 9.61
N ASP A 69 16.26 64.82 10.54
CA ASP A 69 15.67 64.95 11.87
C ASP A 69 14.27 65.58 11.79
N ALA A 70 14.07 66.55 10.89
CA ALA A 70 12.75 67.11 10.61
C ALA A 70 11.79 66.07 10.02
N GLU A 71 12.27 65.20 9.12
CA GLU A 71 11.46 64.12 8.54
C GLU A 71 11.15 63.03 9.58
N ALA A 72 12.12 62.64 10.43
CA ALA A 72 11.89 61.71 11.52
C ALA A 72 10.89 62.27 12.55
N ALA A 73 11.05 63.54 12.94
CA ALA A 73 10.10 64.24 13.81
C ALA A 73 8.72 64.35 13.17
N LYS A 74 8.63 64.58 11.85
CA LYS A 74 7.38 64.56 11.09
C LYS A 74 6.71 63.19 11.14
N LYS A 75 7.46 62.10 10.96
CA LYS A 75 6.94 60.72 11.04
C LYS A 75 6.39 60.38 12.42
N THR A 76 7.20 60.59 13.46
CA THR A 76 6.79 60.35 14.85
C THR A 76 5.62 61.24 15.25
N SER A 77 5.60 62.50 14.81
CA SER A 77 4.45 63.40 15.02
C SER A 77 3.19 62.90 14.32
N VAL A 78 3.29 62.44 13.06
CA VAL A 78 2.17 61.88 12.30
C VAL A 78 1.61 60.64 12.97
N THR A 79 2.46 59.68 13.35
CA THR A 79 2.03 58.44 14.01
C THR A 79 1.42 58.72 15.39
N ASN A 80 2.06 59.55 16.21
CA ASN A 80 1.55 59.90 17.53
C ASN A 80 0.24 60.69 17.45
N ALA A 81 0.10 61.61 16.49
CA ALA A 81 -1.14 62.37 16.31
C ALA A 81 -2.29 61.45 15.86
N LEU A 82 -2.05 60.52 14.94
CA LEU A 82 -3.06 59.54 14.49
C LEU A 82 -3.45 58.56 15.60
N LEU A 83 -2.47 58.05 16.38
CA LEU A 83 -2.74 57.15 17.49
C LEU A 83 -3.45 57.86 18.66
N ALA A 84 -3.11 59.13 18.93
CA ALA A 84 -3.77 59.93 19.97
C ALA A 84 -5.18 60.39 19.56
N ALA A 85 -5.44 60.61 18.28
CA ALA A 85 -6.75 60.95 17.76
C ALA A 85 -7.73 59.76 17.73
N ARG A 86 -7.21 58.53 17.86
CA ARG A 86 -8.03 57.32 17.89
C ARG A 86 -8.81 57.23 19.21
N SER A 87 -10.12 57.08 19.11
CA SER A 87 -10.98 56.87 20.26
C SER A 87 -10.68 55.55 20.97
N ASN A 88 -10.98 55.48 22.27
CA ASN A 88 -10.86 54.25 23.06
C ASN A 88 -11.70 53.09 22.49
N ALA A 89 -12.85 53.41 21.88
CA ALA A 89 -13.72 52.42 21.24
C ALA A 89 -13.02 51.77 20.02
N THR A 90 -12.43 52.57 19.14
CA THR A 90 -11.67 52.09 17.98
C THR A 90 -10.44 51.31 18.41
N ALA A 91 -9.69 51.80 19.42
CA ALA A 91 -8.52 51.11 19.94
C ALA A 91 -8.86 49.72 20.53
N THR A 92 -9.94 49.64 21.32
CA THR A 92 -10.41 48.37 21.89
C THR A 92 -10.88 47.40 20.80
N ALA A 93 -11.65 47.89 19.83
CA ALA A 93 -12.12 47.07 18.72
C ALA A 93 -10.96 46.56 17.84
N GLN A 94 -9.92 47.37 17.62
CA GLN A 94 -8.72 46.96 16.90
C GLN A 94 -7.97 45.84 17.62
N THR A 95 -7.76 45.97 18.94
CA THR A 95 -7.12 44.92 19.75
C THR A 95 -7.92 43.62 19.70
N ASN A 96 -9.25 43.70 19.83
CA ASN A 96 -10.12 42.51 19.72
C ASN A 96 -10.03 41.85 18.34
N TYR A 97 -9.98 42.64 17.27
CA TYR A 97 -9.84 42.11 15.92
C TYR A 97 -8.46 41.48 15.68
N ALA A 98 -7.38 42.12 16.14
CA ALA A 98 -6.02 41.56 16.07
C ALA A 98 -5.89 40.24 16.83
N ASN A 99 -6.48 40.15 18.04
CA ASN A 99 -6.54 38.91 18.81
C ASN A 99 -7.35 37.82 18.08
N ALA A 100 -8.42 38.18 17.39
CA ALA A 100 -9.21 37.24 16.60
C ALA A 100 -8.45 36.71 15.37
N ILE A 101 -7.66 37.55 14.69
CA ILE A 101 -6.75 37.13 13.61
C ILE A 101 -5.72 36.12 14.12
N ALA A 102 -5.06 36.42 15.26
CA ALA A 102 -4.07 35.52 15.84
C ALA A 102 -4.70 34.18 16.28
N SER A 103 -5.92 34.22 16.82
CA SER A 103 -6.68 33.04 17.23
C SER A 103 -7.09 32.17 16.03
N GLU A 104 -7.56 32.79 14.94
CA GLU A 104 -7.86 32.08 13.68
C GLU A 104 -6.61 31.43 13.10
N LYS A 105 -5.48 32.15 13.06
CA LYS A 105 -4.21 31.58 12.60
C LYS A 105 -3.83 30.34 13.42
N THR A 106 -3.90 30.43 14.74
CA THR A 106 -3.60 29.30 15.64
C THR A 106 -4.55 28.12 15.40
N ALA A 107 -5.85 28.40 15.21
CA ALA A 107 -6.84 27.36 14.91
C ALA A 107 -6.60 26.71 13.54
N SER A 108 -6.18 27.50 12.54
CA SER A 108 -5.83 27.01 11.20
C SER A 108 -4.60 26.10 11.25
N ASP A 109 -3.53 26.50 11.95
CA ASP A 109 -2.32 25.69 12.09
C ASP A 109 -2.62 24.36 12.83
N ASN A 110 -3.50 24.40 13.85
CA ASN A 110 -3.98 23.20 14.55
C ASN A 110 -4.83 22.28 13.65
N ALA A 111 -5.73 22.84 12.84
CA ALA A 111 -6.54 22.07 11.90
C ALA A 111 -5.69 21.40 10.81
N ALA A 112 -4.67 22.10 10.30
CA ALA A 112 -3.70 21.55 9.36
C ALA A 112 -2.90 20.39 9.97
N THR A 113 -2.44 20.54 11.22
CA THR A 113 -1.74 19.47 11.95
C THR A 113 -2.62 18.24 12.15
N ALA A 114 -3.88 18.42 12.56
CA ALA A 114 -4.83 17.32 12.73
C ALA A 114 -5.18 16.64 11.38
N ALA A 115 -5.23 17.39 10.28
CA ALA A 115 -5.43 16.83 8.94
C ALA A 115 -4.25 15.93 8.52
N ALA A 116 -3.01 16.34 8.80
CA ALA A 116 -1.83 15.51 8.55
C ALA A 116 -1.85 14.22 9.39
N ALA A 117 -2.16 14.32 10.69
CA ALA A 117 -2.28 13.17 11.58
C ALA A 117 -3.37 12.17 11.12
N LEU A 118 -4.49 12.66 10.58
CA LEU A 118 -5.53 11.80 9.99
C LEU A 118 -5.02 11.05 8.75
N ALA A 119 -4.28 11.73 7.87
CA ALA A 119 -3.70 11.09 6.68
C ALA A 119 -2.70 9.97 7.05
N ASP A 120 -1.84 10.21 8.05
CA ASP A 120 -0.91 9.20 8.55
C ASP A 120 -1.65 7.99 9.17
N ALA A 121 -2.72 8.24 9.93
CA ALA A 121 -3.53 7.19 10.54
C ALA A 121 -4.27 6.34 9.48
N ASP A 122 -4.77 6.96 8.41
CA ASP A 122 -5.42 6.25 7.30
C ASP A 122 -4.43 5.36 6.53
N ALA A 123 -3.22 5.86 6.27
CA ALA A 123 -2.15 5.09 5.65
C ALA A 123 -1.72 3.89 6.52
N ALA A 124 -1.63 4.07 7.84
CA ALA A 124 -1.32 3.00 8.79
C ALA A 124 -2.42 1.92 8.81
N LYS A 125 -3.69 2.34 8.84
CA LYS A 125 -4.84 1.44 8.77
C LYS A 125 -4.83 0.62 7.48
N THR A 126 -4.63 1.26 6.33
CA THR A 126 -4.59 0.59 5.02
C THR A 126 -3.51 -0.49 4.96
N LYS A 127 -2.30 -0.23 5.50
CA LYS A 127 -1.23 -1.22 5.58
C LYS A 127 -1.58 -2.41 6.47
N ALA A 128 -2.21 -2.14 7.62
CA ALA A 128 -2.63 -3.20 8.55
C ALA A 128 -3.71 -4.10 7.95
N ASP A 129 -4.71 -3.52 7.27
CA ASP A 129 -5.77 -4.27 6.59
C ASP A 129 -5.20 -5.16 5.48
N ALA A 130 -4.27 -4.64 4.67
CA ALA A 130 -3.60 -5.42 3.62
C ALA A 130 -2.82 -6.62 4.16
N LEU A 131 -2.14 -6.46 5.31
CA LEU A 131 -1.43 -7.55 5.98
C LEU A 131 -2.40 -8.64 6.48
N VAL A 132 -3.54 -8.24 7.06
CA VAL A 132 -4.58 -9.18 7.49
C VAL A 132 -5.12 -9.97 6.29
N THR A 133 -5.45 -9.30 5.18
CA THR A 133 -5.92 -9.96 3.94
C THR A 133 -4.92 -11.00 3.44
N LYS A 134 -3.63 -10.65 3.39
CA LYS A 134 -2.57 -11.59 2.99
C LYS A 134 -2.52 -12.81 3.91
N LEU A 135 -2.50 -12.60 5.22
CA LEU A 135 -2.37 -13.69 6.20
C LEU A 135 -3.61 -14.59 6.26
N VAL A 136 -4.80 -14.07 5.97
CA VAL A 136 -6.01 -14.90 5.79
C VAL A 136 -5.84 -15.85 4.59
N SER A 137 -5.32 -15.35 3.46
CA SER A 137 -5.05 -16.17 2.28
C SER A 137 -3.98 -17.23 2.56
N ASP A 138 -2.88 -16.85 3.22
CA ASP A 138 -1.80 -17.77 3.59
C ASP A 138 -2.31 -18.86 4.54
N LYS A 139 -3.18 -18.50 5.50
CA LYS A 139 -3.82 -19.46 6.40
C LYS A 139 -4.73 -20.44 5.65
N ALA A 140 -5.55 -19.94 4.72
CA ALA A 140 -6.42 -20.80 3.93
C ALA A 140 -5.62 -21.83 3.09
N ALA A 141 -4.49 -21.40 2.52
CA ALA A 141 -3.57 -22.29 1.82
C ALA A 141 -2.96 -23.35 2.75
N ALA A 142 -2.52 -22.94 3.95
CA ALA A 142 -1.99 -23.86 4.96
C ALA A 142 -3.04 -24.89 5.43
N ASP A 143 -4.28 -24.46 5.65
CA ASP A 143 -5.40 -25.33 6.03
C ASP A 143 -5.71 -26.37 4.92
N ALA A 144 -5.59 -25.98 3.64
CA ALA A 144 -5.75 -26.91 2.51
C ALA A 144 -4.65 -28.00 2.50
N VAL A 145 -3.40 -27.65 2.83
CA VAL A 145 -2.30 -28.63 2.97
C VAL A 145 -2.55 -29.59 4.13
N ILE A 146 -3.04 -29.10 5.28
CA ILE A 146 -3.43 -29.95 6.41
C ILE A 146 -4.55 -30.91 6.01
N ALA A 147 -5.57 -30.43 5.30
CA ALA A 147 -6.67 -31.28 4.83
C ALA A 147 -6.17 -32.40 3.89
N SER A 148 -5.32 -32.05 2.91
CA SER A 148 -4.74 -33.02 1.96
C SER A 148 -3.86 -34.07 2.66
N THR A 149 -2.97 -33.66 3.57
CA THR A 149 -2.09 -34.58 4.31
C THR A 149 -2.86 -35.46 5.29
N SER A 150 -3.93 -34.93 5.90
CA SER A 150 -4.83 -35.71 6.76
C SER A 150 -5.59 -36.76 5.96
N ALA A 151 -6.09 -36.42 4.77
CA ALA A 151 -6.74 -37.38 3.87
C ALA A 151 -5.77 -38.50 3.45
N ALA A 152 -4.54 -38.15 3.08
CA ALA A 152 -3.50 -39.13 2.76
C ALA A 152 -3.20 -40.09 3.93
N ARG A 153 -3.16 -39.58 5.16
CA ARG A 153 -3.00 -40.40 6.37
C ARG A 153 -4.18 -41.36 6.57
N THR A 154 -5.42 -40.90 6.37
CA THR A 154 -6.61 -41.76 6.44
C THR A 154 -6.54 -42.89 5.42
N VAL A 155 -6.15 -42.59 4.18
CA VAL A 155 -5.96 -43.61 3.13
C VAL A 155 -4.88 -44.63 3.52
N ALA A 156 -3.74 -44.17 4.05
CA ALA A 156 -2.67 -45.06 4.49
C ALA A 156 -3.10 -45.99 5.63
N LEU A 157 -3.86 -45.47 6.61
CA LEU A 157 -4.42 -46.27 7.71
C LEU A 157 -5.44 -47.30 7.22
N ALA A 158 -6.31 -46.92 6.28
CA ALA A 158 -7.27 -47.85 5.68
C ALA A 158 -6.57 -48.96 4.90
N ALA A 159 -5.53 -48.63 4.13
CA ALA A 159 -4.72 -49.62 3.41
C ALA A 159 -4.01 -50.60 4.35
N GLN A 160 -3.45 -50.10 5.47
CA GLN A 160 -2.87 -50.96 6.50
C GLN A 160 -3.90 -51.90 7.12
N ALA A 161 -5.10 -51.39 7.44
CA ALA A 161 -6.18 -52.20 8.03
C ALA A 161 -6.75 -53.25 7.06
N ALA A 162 -6.63 -53.02 5.75
CA ALA A 162 -7.09 -53.94 4.71
C ALA A 162 -6.10 -55.08 4.40
N LEU A 163 -4.91 -55.11 5.03
CA LEU A 163 -3.95 -56.20 4.83
C LEU A 163 -4.57 -57.55 5.24
N PRO A 164 -4.48 -58.59 4.39
CA PRO A 164 -4.97 -59.91 4.76
C PRO A 164 -4.11 -60.51 5.88
N ASN A 165 -4.69 -61.45 6.62
CA ASN A 165 -3.97 -62.25 7.62
C ASN A 165 -2.83 -63.11 7.04
N THR A 166 -2.77 -63.24 5.71
CA THR A 166 -1.67 -63.88 4.97
C THR A 166 -0.60 -62.90 4.47
N ALA A 167 -0.71 -61.60 4.79
CA ALA A 167 0.27 -60.60 4.37
C ALA A 167 1.67 -60.94 4.90
N THR A 168 2.66 -60.79 4.03
CA THR A 168 4.07 -60.98 4.35
C THR A 168 4.56 -59.88 5.30
N ALA A 169 5.62 -60.17 6.06
CA ALA A 169 6.26 -59.17 6.91
C ALA A 169 6.71 -57.92 6.13
N ALA A 170 7.11 -58.09 4.87
CA ALA A 170 7.50 -56.98 3.99
C ALA A 170 6.31 -56.07 3.62
N GLU A 171 5.14 -56.64 3.33
CA GLU A 171 3.91 -55.88 3.05
C GLU A 171 3.43 -55.10 4.28
N ILE A 172 3.46 -55.73 5.46
CA ILE A 172 3.13 -55.09 6.74
C ILE A 172 4.09 -53.91 7.00
N ALA A 173 5.40 -54.12 6.82
CA ALA A 173 6.41 -53.08 7.01
C ALA A 173 6.23 -51.92 6.02
N ALA A 174 5.90 -52.20 4.75
CA ALA A 174 5.65 -51.18 3.74
C ALA A 174 4.41 -50.33 4.05
N ALA A 175 3.31 -50.96 4.51
CA ALA A 175 2.10 -50.26 4.91
C ALA A 175 2.35 -49.39 6.15
N GLN A 176 3.05 -49.89 7.16
CA GLN A 176 3.44 -49.11 8.35
C GLN A 176 4.29 -47.90 7.95
N ALA A 177 5.30 -48.09 7.09
CA ALA A 177 6.13 -46.99 6.61
C ALA A 177 5.33 -45.92 5.84
N ALA A 178 4.26 -46.30 5.14
CA ALA A 178 3.35 -45.36 4.49
C ALA A 178 2.54 -44.54 5.50
N VAL A 179 2.01 -45.18 6.56
CA VAL A 179 1.33 -44.52 7.69
C VAL A 179 2.27 -43.55 8.40
N ASP A 180 3.51 -43.95 8.67
CA ASP A 180 4.51 -43.12 9.34
C ASP A 180 4.84 -41.88 8.50
N ARG A 181 5.09 -42.04 7.19
CA ARG A 181 5.34 -40.92 6.27
C ARG A 181 4.15 -39.95 6.23
N ALA A 182 2.93 -40.46 6.11
CA ALA A 182 1.74 -39.62 6.07
C ALA A 182 1.50 -38.89 7.41
N THR A 183 1.80 -39.55 8.53
CA THR A 183 1.73 -38.95 9.87
C THR A 183 2.76 -37.83 10.05
N VAL A 184 4.01 -38.07 9.64
CA VAL A 184 5.06 -37.03 9.65
C VAL A 184 4.66 -35.84 8.77
N ALA A 185 4.12 -36.09 7.57
CA ALA A 185 3.65 -35.02 6.67
C ALA A 185 2.53 -34.18 7.30
N ALA A 186 1.54 -34.82 7.94
CA ALA A 186 0.45 -34.13 8.64
C ALA A 186 0.97 -33.29 9.83
N ASN A 187 1.95 -33.83 10.58
CA ASN A 187 2.59 -33.12 11.68
C ASN A 187 3.37 -31.90 11.20
N ILE A 188 4.13 -32.03 10.10
CA ILE A 188 4.87 -30.91 9.48
C ILE A 188 3.89 -29.83 8.99
N ALA A 189 2.80 -30.21 8.33
CA ALA A 189 1.79 -29.26 7.86
C ALA A 189 1.15 -28.48 9.02
N THR A 190 0.82 -29.18 10.11
CA THR A 190 0.27 -28.56 11.33
C THR A 190 1.28 -27.61 11.98
N ALA A 191 2.54 -28.02 12.09
CA ALA A 191 3.61 -27.19 12.65
C ALA A 191 3.87 -25.94 11.80
N ALA A 192 3.76 -26.03 10.47
CA ALA A 192 3.93 -24.90 9.55
C ALA A 192 2.76 -23.90 9.61
N GLN A 193 1.55 -24.36 9.91
CA GLN A 193 0.36 -23.49 10.01
C GLN A 193 0.32 -22.67 11.32
N ALA A 194 0.87 -23.21 12.41
CA ALA A 194 0.91 -22.54 13.71
C ALA A 194 1.48 -21.10 13.67
N PRO A 195 2.68 -20.82 13.11
CA PRO A 195 3.21 -19.46 13.05
C PRO A 195 2.36 -18.51 12.19
N ILE A 196 1.69 -19.02 11.14
CA ILE A 196 0.77 -18.22 10.30
C ILE A 196 -0.45 -17.80 11.13
N ALA A 197 -1.03 -18.71 11.92
CA ALA A 197 -2.15 -18.41 12.80
C ALA A 197 -1.78 -17.39 13.90
N THR A 198 -0.58 -17.50 14.48
CA THR A 198 -0.06 -16.51 15.44
C THR A 198 0.13 -15.15 14.76
N ALA A 199 0.73 -15.11 13.57
CA ALA A 199 0.92 -13.87 12.81
C ALA A 199 -0.41 -13.22 12.43
N LEU A 200 -1.41 -14.00 12.02
CA LEU A 200 -2.75 -13.50 11.70
C LEU A 200 -3.42 -12.85 12.92
N THR A 201 -3.36 -13.50 14.09
CA THR A 201 -3.89 -12.93 15.34
C THR A 201 -3.19 -11.61 15.69
N ALA A 202 -1.86 -11.56 15.58
CA ALA A 202 -1.09 -10.33 15.82
C ALA A 202 -1.45 -9.21 14.83
N ALA A 203 -1.61 -9.54 13.54
CA ALA A 203 -2.01 -8.59 12.51
C ALA A 203 -3.44 -8.05 12.73
N GLN A 204 -4.38 -8.89 13.17
CA GLN A 204 -5.73 -8.46 13.54
C GLN A 204 -5.72 -7.50 14.74
N GLY A 205 -4.87 -7.76 15.73
CA GLY A 205 -4.62 -6.84 16.84
C GLY A 205 -4.10 -5.49 16.36
N ALA A 206 -3.07 -5.50 15.50
CA ALA A 206 -2.51 -4.29 14.92
C ALA A 206 -3.53 -3.50 14.06
N ALA A 207 -4.36 -4.18 13.28
CA ALA A 207 -5.43 -3.55 12.50
C ALA A 207 -6.49 -2.90 13.41
N THR A 208 -6.84 -3.55 14.52
CA THR A 208 -7.75 -2.98 15.53
C THR A 208 -7.16 -1.72 16.16
N THR A 209 -5.88 -1.75 16.54
CA THR A 209 -5.17 -0.56 17.04
C THR A 209 -5.17 0.56 16.02
N ALA A 210 -4.84 0.27 14.76
CA ALA A 210 -4.81 1.26 13.68
C ALA A 210 -6.20 1.87 13.42
N LEU A 211 -7.27 1.07 13.47
CA LEU A 211 -8.65 1.54 13.36
C LEU A 211 -9.03 2.49 14.50
N ASN A 212 -8.63 2.17 15.74
CA ASN A 212 -8.86 3.04 16.90
C ASN A 212 -8.11 4.37 16.75
N THR A 213 -6.85 4.34 16.31
CA THR A 213 -6.06 5.55 16.02
C THR A 213 -6.70 6.39 14.92
N TYR A 214 -7.14 5.78 13.82
CA TYR A 214 -7.85 6.46 12.74
C TYR A 214 -9.14 7.13 13.22
N THR A 215 -9.94 6.42 14.05
CA THR A 215 -11.18 6.96 14.62
C THR A 215 -10.92 8.15 15.55
N ALA A 216 -9.87 8.07 16.37
CA ALA A 216 -9.44 9.19 17.22
C ALA A 216 -8.99 10.40 16.40
N ALA A 217 -8.22 10.17 15.32
CA ALA A 217 -7.76 11.23 14.43
C ALA A 217 -8.91 11.94 13.68
N ILE A 218 -9.95 11.21 13.27
CA ILE A 218 -11.17 11.81 12.71
C ILE A 218 -11.82 12.76 13.73
N THR A 219 -11.96 12.30 14.97
CA THR A 219 -12.62 13.06 16.04
C THR A 219 -11.83 14.33 16.40
N ASP A 220 -10.50 14.22 16.51
CA ASP A 220 -9.63 15.37 16.76
C ASP A 220 -9.71 16.37 15.60
N LYS A 221 -9.61 15.92 14.34
CA LYS A 221 -9.74 16.79 13.17
C LYS A 221 -11.08 17.53 13.16
N ALA A 222 -12.19 16.83 13.37
CA ALA A 222 -13.51 17.45 13.44
C ALA A 222 -13.60 18.53 14.54
N THR A 223 -12.96 18.27 15.69
CA THR A 223 -12.88 19.24 16.80
C THR A 223 -12.07 20.48 16.40
N LYS A 224 -10.90 20.30 15.76
CA LYS A 224 -10.05 21.42 15.30
C LYS A 224 -10.70 22.23 14.19
N ASP A 225 -11.36 21.57 13.24
CA ASP A 225 -12.15 22.23 12.19
C ASP A 225 -13.28 23.09 12.80
N GLY A 226 -13.96 22.56 13.84
CA GLY A 226 -14.98 23.31 14.57
C GLY A 226 -14.43 24.55 15.29
N LEU A 227 -13.23 24.45 15.89
CA LEU A 227 -12.53 25.60 16.48
C LEU A 227 -12.13 26.63 15.42
N LEU A 228 -11.66 26.20 14.25
CA LEU A 228 -11.33 27.09 13.13
C LEU A 228 -12.57 27.83 12.64
N LEU A 229 -13.71 27.15 12.49
CA LEU A 229 -14.98 27.77 12.11
C LEU A 229 -15.40 28.85 13.11
N ASN A 230 -15.34 28.53 14.41
CA ASN A 230 -15.67 29.48 15.48
C ASN A 230 -14.71 30.69 15.50
N ALA A 231 -13.41 30.46 15.30
CA ALA A 231 -12.42 31.52 15.23
C ALA A 231 -12.63 32.43 14.00
N THR A 232 -12.97 31.85 12.86
CA THR A 232 -13.31 32.56 11.62
C THR A 232 -14.57 33.44 11.80
N ALA A 233 -15.61 32.89 12.44
CA ALA A 233 -16.83 33.64 12.76
C ALA A 233 -16.55 34.79 13.74
N THR A 234 -15.71 34.56 14.75
CA THR A 234 -15.27 35.58 15.72
C THR A 234 -14.47 36.68 15.04
N LYS A 235 -13.52 36.33 14.16
CA LYS A 235 -12.78 37.29 13.33
C LYS A 235 -13.72 38.14 12.48
N THR A 236 -14.69 37.52 11.82
CA THR A 236 -15.66 38.22 10.97
C THR A 236 -16.50 39.22 11.77
N THR A 237 -16.97 38.81 12.95
CA THR A 237 -17.77 39.66 13.85
C THR A 237 -16.94 40.82 14.39
N THR A 238 -15.71 40.55 14.84
CA THR A 238 -14.80 41.57 15.37
C THR A 238 -14.32 42.54 14.29
N ALA A 239 -14.12 42.09 13.05
CA ALA A 239 -13.89 42.95 11.89
C ALA A 239 -15.04 43.94 11.67
N ALA A 240 -16.28 43.46 11.69
CA ALA A 240 -17.46 44.30 11.51
C ALA A 240 -17.58 45.35 12.64
N THR A 241 -17.37 44.94 13.89
CA THR A 241 -17.34 45.85 15.05
C THR A 241 -16.23 46.89 14.93
N PHE A 242 -15.04 46.47 14.51
CA PHE A 242 -13.91 47.38 14.29
C PHE A 242 -14.20 48.39 13.18
N ASN A 243 -14.71 47.96 12.03
CA ASN A 243 -15.09 48.86 10.93
C ASN A 243 -16.17 49.87 11.35
N THR A 244 -17.14 49.43 12.16
CA THR A 244 -18.19 50.30 12.69
C THR A 244 -17.60 51.35 13.65
N ALA A 245 -16.72 50.93 14.57
CA ALA A 245 -16.05 51.84 15.50
C ALA A 245 -15.16 52.85 14.75
N LEU A 246 -14.41 52.38 13.76
CA LEU A 246 -13.53 53.21 12.93
C LEU A 246 -14.31 54.24 12.11
N ALA A 247 -15.45 53.85 11.53
CA ALA A 247 -16.32 54.76 10.79
C ALA A 247 -16.98 55.83 11.67
N ALA A 248 -17.26 55.50 12.93
CA ALA A 248 -17.81 56.44 13.92
C ALA A 248 -16.75 57.39 14.51
N ASP A 249 -15.47 57.10 14.32
CA ASP A 249 -14.34 57.85 14.88
C ASP A 249 -14.01 59.10 14.06
N THR A 250 -14.86 60.12 14.19
CA THR A 250 -14.72 61.39 13.46
C THR A 250 -13.41 62.12 13.77
N GLY A 251 -12.87 61.97 14.98
CA GLY A 251 -11.58 62.53 15.38
C GLY A 251 -10.42 61.88 14.63
N PHE A 252 -10.40 60.55 14.57
CA PHE A 252 -9.43 59.82 13.76
C PHE A 252 -9.55 60.16 12.27
N ALA A 253 -10.76 60.21 11.72
CA ALA A 253 -10.99 60.52 10.30
C ALA A 253 -10.50 61.92 9.91
N ALA A 254 -10.76 62.93 10.74
CA ALA A 254 -10.28 64.29 10.51
C ALA A 254 -8.74 64.37 10.56
N GLN A 255 -8.12 63.70 11.53
CA GLN A 255 -6.67 63.66 11.66
C GLN A 255 -6.01 62.90 10.49
N LEU A 256 -6.62 61.80 10.03
CA LEU A 256 -6.17 61.04 8.86
C LEU A 256 -6.22 61.88 7.58
N ALA A 257 -7.29 62.65 7.37
CA ALA A 257 -7.40 63.57 6.24
C ALA A 257 -6.33 64.68 6.30
N ALA A 258 -6.08 65.24 7.48
CA ALA A 258 -5.03 66.25 7.68
C ALA A 258 -3.64 65.69 7.38
N VAL A 259 -3.33 64.48 7.86
CA VAL A 259 -2.07 63.77 7.59
C VAL A 259 -1.92 63.47 6.10
N ASN A 260 -2.94 62.89 5.46
CA ASN A 260 -2.88 62.58 4.03
C ASN A 260 -2.68 63.85 3.18
N GLY A 261 -3.31 64.96 3.56
CA GLY A 261 -3.11 66.26 2.91
C GLY A 261 -1.70 66.85 3.13
N ALA A 262 -1.14 66.74 4.34
CA ALA A 262 0.16 67.33 4.69
C ALA A 262 1.38 66.46 4.32
N ALA A 263 1.20 65.15 4.25
CA ALA A 263 2.25 64.18 3.93
C ALA A 263 2.20 63.69 2.47
N GLY A 264 1.12 63.97 1.73
CA GLY A 264 0.93 63.45 0.37
C GLY A 264 0.72 61.92 0.35
N THR A 265 0.39 61.32 1.49
CA THR A 265 0.11 59.90 1.63
C THR A 265 -1.36 59.59 1.37
N THR A 266 -1.68 58.34 1.08
CA THR A 266 -3.06 57.85 0.90
C THR A 266 -3.33 56.68 1.84
N PHE A 267 -3.21 56.91 3.15
CA PHE A 267 -3.58 55.89 4.13
C PHE A 267 -5.09 55.67 4.12
N ALA A 268 -5.50 54.41 3.96
CA ALA A 268 -6.91 54.03 4.01
C ALA A 268 -7.40 53.96 5.46
N ALA A 269 -8.66 54.35 5.70
CA ALA A 269 -9.34 54.15 6.99
C ALA A 269 -9.79 52.68 7.13
N THR A 270 -8.83 51.75 7.16
CA THR A 270 -9.04 50.31 7.28
C THR A 270 -8.05 49.73 8.29
N TYR A 271 -8.23 48.45 8.67
CA TYR A 271 -7.27 47.77 9.53
C TYR A 271 -5.86 47.77 8.92
N ASP A 272 -5.73 47.41 7.64
CA ASP A 272 -4.45 47.40 6.93
C ASP A 272 -3.83 48.80 6.85
N GLY A 273 -4.66 49.84 6.70
CA GLY A 273 -4.20 51.22 6.76
C GLY A 273 -3.66 51.61 8.14
N LEU A 274 -4.29 51.17 9.23
CA LEU A 274 -3.81 51.37 10.60
C LEU A 274 -2.52 50.58 10.89
N VAL A 275 -2.40 49.36 10.37
CA VAL A 275 -1.15 48.58 10.42
C VAL A 275 -0.05 49.29 9.63
N ALA A 276 -0.37 49.84 8.45
CA ALA A 276 0.58 50.61 7.64
C ALA A 276 1.01 51.91 8.33
N ILE A 277 0.12 52.60 9.05
CA ILE A 277 0.46 53.77 9.87
C ILE A 277 1.38 53.38 11.03
N ALA A 278 1.11 52.27 11.71
CA ALA A 278 1.99 51.78 12.78
C ALA A 278 3.38 51.40 12.23
N ALA A 279 3.44 50.75 11.07
CA ALA A 279 4.69 50.41 10.39
C ALA A 279 5.42 51.62 9.77
N TYR A 280 4.75 52.77 9.62
CA TYR A 280 5.33 54.01 9.10
C TYR A 280 6.36 54.60 10.08
N ASP A 281 6.18 54.38 11.38
CA ASP A 281 7.11 54.80 12.44
C ASP A 281 8.29 53.83 12.61
N ASP A 282 8.07 52.53 12.37
CA ASP A 282 9.12 51.49 12.34
C ASP A 282 10.03 51.58 11.11
N ALA A 283 9.71 52.44 10.14
CA ALA A 283 10.63 52.83 9.09
C ALA A 283 11.75 53.67 9.69
N VAL A 284 12.73 52.97 10.29
CA VAL A 284 13.92 53.50 10.97
C VAL A 284 14.38 54.80 10.30
N PRO A 285 14.58 55.90 11.05
CA PRO A 285 15.06 57.13 10.46
C PRO A 285 16.29 56.84 9.60
N LEU A 286 16.36 57.51 8.45
CA LEU A 286 17.40 57.33 7.43
C LEU A 286 18.87 57.33 7.92
N PRO A 287 19.28 57.82 9.13
CA PRO A 287 20.67 57.69 9.56
C PRO A 287 21.14 56.24 9.74
N ALA A 288 20.25 55.31 10.09
CA ALA A 288 20.62 53.89 10.23
C ALA A 288 20.57 53.13 8.90
N TYR A 289 19.79 53.59 7.91
CA TYR A 289 19.79 53.01 6.57
C TYR A 289 20.91 53.57 5.68
N ALA A 290 21.50 54.72 5.97
CA ALA A 290 22.71 55.14 5.27
C ALA A 290 23.91 54.26 5.67
N SER A 291 24.06 53.93 6.96
CA SER A 291 25.12 53.04 7.44
C SER A 291 24.81 51.56 7.21
N ASN A 292 23.58 51.07 7.47
CA ASN A 292 23.18 49.69 7.15
C ASN A 292 22.88 49.47 5.68
N GLY A 293 22.41 50.47 4.93
CA GLY A 293 22.21 50.36 3.49
C GLY A 293 23.53 50.38 2.75
N PHE A 294 24.49 51.23 3.15
CA PHE A 294 25.86 51.15 2.64
C PHE A 294 26.55 49.85 3.09
N ALA A 295 26.40 49.42 4.35
CA ALA A 295 26.97 48.16 4.82
C ALA A 295 26.32 46.94 4.15
N ARG A 296 25.00 46.94 3.95
CA ARG A 296 24.28 45.87 3.20
C ARG A 296 24.61 45.92 1.72
N ALA A 297 24.72 47.10 1.11
CA ALA A 297 25.15 47.23 -0.28
C ALA A 297 26.59 46.75 -0.42
N THR A 298 27.48 47.13 0.50
CA THR A 298 28.89 46.67 0.54
C THR A 298 28.96 45.16 0.78
N ALA A 299 28.16 44.61 1.68
CA ALA A 299 28.11 43.17 1.95
C ALA A 299 27.51 42.40 0.77
N ALA A 300 26.46 42.91 0.15
CA ALA A 300 25.84 42.34 -1.05
C ALA A 300 26.79 42.42 -2.25
N LEU A 301 27.49 43.53 -2.43
CA LEU A 301 28.52 43.69 -3.46
C LEU A 301 29.73 42.80 -3.18
N ALA A 302 30.19 42.67 -1.93
CA ALA A 302 31.25 41.75 -1.59
C ALA A 302 30.85 40.28 -1.85
N ALA A 303 29.62 39.90 -1.49
CA ALA A 303 29.07 38.57 -1.79
C ALA A 303 28.91 38.34 -3.30
N ALA A 304 28.44 39.35 -4.04
CA ALA A 304 28.32 39.31 -5.50
C ALA A 304 29.70 39.25 -6.19
N ALA A 305 30.70 39.96 -5.67
CA ALA A 305 32.09 39.91 -6.14
C ALA A 305 32.70 38.51 -5.91
N ALA A 306 32.30 37.81 -4.84
CA ALA A 306 32.66 36.43 -4.56
C ALA A 306 31.80 35.39 -5.32
N SER A 307 30.84 35.82 -6.13
CA SER A 307 30.00 34.92 -6.93
C SER A 307 30.85 34.12 -7.92
N SER A 308 30.53 32.84 -8.08
CA SER A 308 31.12 31.99 -9.13
C SER A 308 30.59 32.33 -10.53
N ASN A 309 29.52 33.13 -10.64
CA ASN A 309 29.08 33.70 -11.90
C ASN A 309 29.97 34.91 -12.22
N GLN A 310 30.83 34.74 -13.23
CA GLN A 310 31.82 35.75 -13.63
C GLN A 310 31.19 37.12 -13.89
N ASN A 311 30.01 37.19 -14.53
CA ASN A 311 29.35 38.45 -14.87
C ASN A 311 28.81 39.16 -13.60
N ILE A 312 28.31 38.41 -12.61
CA ILE A 312 27.88 38.98 -11.32
C ILE A 312 29.10 39.51 -10.54
N SER A 313 30.20 38.77 -10.57
CA SER A 313 31.47 39.16 -9.93
C SER A 313 32.07 40.41 -10.56
N MET A 314 32.10 40.48 -11.90
CA MET A 314 32.59 41.61 -12.68
C MET A 314 31.67 42.84 -12.55
N ALA A 315 30.34 42.68 -12.59
CA ALA A 315 29.40 43.76 -12.33
C ALA A 315 29.62 44.39 -10.95
N SER A 316 29.74 43.56 -9.92
CA SER A 316 29.96 44.04 -8.55
C SER A 316 31.31 44.74 -8.39
N SER A 317 32.36 44.20 -9.02
CA SER A 317 33.71 44.78 -8.99
C SER A 317 33.77 46.12 -9.75
N ALA A 318 33.08 46.23 -10.88
CA ALA A 318 32.94 47.46 -11.65
C ALA A 318 32.17 48.55 -10.85
N LEU A 319 31.06 48.18 -10.21
CA LEU A 319 30.26 49.13 -9.40
C LEU A 319 31.00 49.61 -8.14
N SER A 320 31.87 48.77 -7.56
CA SER A 320 32.71 49.13 -6.42
C SER A 320 33.99 49.87 -6.81
N GLY A 321 34.25 50.08 -8.10
CA GLY A 321 35.40 50.83 -8.61
C GLY A 321 36.73 50.11 -8.43
N SER A 322 36.75 48.77 -8.40
CA SER A 322 38.00 48.01 -8.33
C SER A 322 38.86 48.27 -9.57
N ALA A 323 40.12 48.67 -9.35
CA ALA A 323 41.07 48.99 -10.42
C ALA A 323 41.22 47.84 -11.41
N ALA A 324 41.27 46.59 -10.92
CA ALA A 324 41.38 45.41 -11.77
C ALA A 324 40.19 45.23 -12.74
N SER A 325 38.97 45.62 -12.34
CA SER A 325 37.79 45.57 -13.21
C SER A 325 37.73 46.74 -14.18
N VAL A 326 38.18 47.93 -13.78
CA VAL A 326 38.28 49.09 -14.67
C VAL A 326 39.35 48.86 -15.75
N ASP A 327 40.51 48.31 -15.36
CA ASP A 327 41.59 47.93 -16.27
C ASP A 327 41.19 46.78 -17.21
N ALA A 328 40.27 45.91 -16.77
CA ALA A 328 39.66 44.86 -17.59
C ALA A 328 38.51 45.37 -18.49
N GLY A 329 38.17 46.66 -18.42
CA GLY A 329 37.10 47.27 -19.23
C GLY A 329 35.67 46.90 -18.81
N ALA A 330 35.47 46.38 -17.60
CA ALA A 330 34.16 45.98 -17.12
C ALA A 330 33.22 47.18 -16.95
N ASN A 331 32.02 47.11 -17.53
CA ASN A 331 30.96 48.11 -17.38
C ASN A 331 29.79 47.49 -16.61
N PHE A 332 29.35 48.13 -15.52
CA PHE A 332 28.32 47.58 -14.63
C PHE A 332 27.06 47.17 -15.38
N GLU A 333 26.54 48.03 -16.26
CA GLU A 333 25.32 47.76 -17.02
C GLU A 333 25.49 46.56 -17.96
N THR A 334 26.66 46.45 -18.60
CA THR A 334 27.00 45.35 -19.52
C THR A 334 27.12 44.02 -18.80
N GLU A 335 27.75 44.02 -17.63
CA GLU A 335 27.95 42.81 -16.82
C GLU A 335 26.65 42.34 -16.16
N VAL A 336 25.81 43.27 -15.65
CA VAL A 336 24.47 42.94 -15.15
C VAL A 336 23.62 42.35 -16.27
N LEU A 337 23.62 42.97 -17.46
CA LEU A 337 22.88 42.45 -18.60
C LEU A 337 23.36 41.04 -18.99
N SER A 338 24.67 40.81 -18.99
CA SER A 338 25.27 39.50 -19.29
C SER A 338 24.92 38.44 -18.23
N ALA A 339 24.81 38.82 -16.95
CA ALA A 339 24.35 37.93 -15.89
C ALA A 339 22.87 37.57 -16.04
N LEU A 340 22.02 38.54 -16.40
CA LEU A 340 20.59 38.32 -16.65
C LEU A 340 20.39 37.39 -17.86
N VAL A 341 21.13 37.61 -18.96
CA VAL A 341 21.11 36.71 -20.13
C VAL A 341 21.54 35.29 -19.74
N ASN A 342 22.61 35.14 -18.95
CA ASN A 342 23.03 33.82 -18.48
C ASN A 342 21.95 33.13 -17.61
N HIS A 343 21.24 33.88 -16.76
CA HIS A 343 20.13 33.33 -15.98
C HIS A 343 18.96 32.93 -16.87
N GLU A 344 18.62 33.74 -17.88
CA GLU A 344 17.59 33.42 -18.87
C GLU A 344 17.90 32.10 -19.60
N ASP A 345 19.14 31.90 -20.03
CA ASP A 345 19.58 30.65 -20.67
C ASP A 345 19.42 29.44 -19.74
N ARG A 346 19.79 29.59 -18.46
CA ARG A 346 19.66 28.54 -17.45
C ARG A 346 18.20 28.22 -17.13
N ILE A 347 17.34 29.24 -17.07
CA ILE A 347 15.90 29.11 -16.86
C ILE A 347 15.29 28.37 -18.05
N THR A 348 15.54 28.83 -19.27
CA THR A 348 15.08 28.20 -20.52
C THR A 348 15.51 26.72 -20.60
N THR A 349 16.76 26.43 -20.21
CA THR A 349 17.29 25.06 -20.14
C THR A 349 16.55 24.22 -19.10
N ALA A 350 16.27 24.79 -17.92
CA ALA A 350 15.55 24.10 -16.86
C ALA A 350 14.10 23.81 -17.26
N GLU A 351 13.42 24.77 -17.89
CA GLU A 351 12.06 24.60 -18.43
C GLU A 351 12.01 23.45 -19.44
N THR A 352 12.96 23.41 -20.37
CA THR A 352 13.08 22.31 -21.35
C THR A 352 13.23 20.94 -20.67
N LYS A 353 14.06 20.85 -19.61
CA LYS A 353 14.24 19.61 -18.85
C LYS A 353 12.97 19.22 -18.09
N ILE A 354 12.25 20.19 -17.52
CA ILE A 354 10.99 19.96 -16.81
C ILE A 354 9.93 19.42 -17.78
N THR A 355 9.77 20.02 -18.96
CA THR A 355 8.84 19.51 -19.99
C THR A 355 9.18 18.08 -20.43
N ALA A 356 10.46 17.75 -20.57
CA ALA A 356 10.89 16.40 -20.89
C ALA A 356 10.61 15.39 -19.76
N LEU A 357 10.79 15.79 -18.50
CA LEU A 357 10.44 14.98 -17.33
C LEU A 357 8.93 14.75 -17.20
N ASP A 358 8.13 15.77 -17.48
CA ASP A 358 6.67 15.68 -17.50
C ASP A 358 6.21 14.64 -18.54
N THR A 359 6.73 14.75 -19.76
CA THR A 359 6.46 13.77 -20.85
C THR A 359 6.82 12.35 -20.43
N ARG A 360 8.00 12.14 -19.81
CA ARG A 360 8.43 10.82 -19.32
C ARG A 360 7.53 10.31 -18.19
N THR A 361 7.09 11.19 -17.31
CA THR A 361 6.21 10.85 -16.19
C THR A 361 4.85 10.38 -16.72
N THR A 362 4.25 11.11 -17.66
CA THR A 362 3.02 10.69 -18.33
C THR A 362 3.18 9.34 -19.03
N ALA A 363 4.28 9.13 -19.76
CA ALA A 363 4.55 7.86 -20.43
C ALA A 363 4.68 6.69 -19.43
N ASN A 364 5.38 6.90 -18.32
CA ASN A 364 5.53 5.89 -17.26
C ASN A 364 4.20 5.57 -16.59
N THR A 365 3.37 6.59 -16.30
CA THR A 365 2.02 6.39 -15.74
C THR A 365 1.18 5.50 -16.66
N ASN A 366 1.17 5.79 -17.97
CA ASN A 366 0.45 4.98 -18.95
C ASN A 366 0.98 3.54 -19.02
N ALA A 367 2.31 3.35 -18.97
CA ALA A 367 2.92 2.02 -18.96
C ALA A 367 2.53 1.22 -17.71
N ILE A 368 2.49 1.85 -16.54
CA ILE A 368 2.06 1.23 -15.28
C ILE A 368 0.59 0.79 -15.38
N THR A 369 -0.30 1.65 -15.87
CA THR A 369 -1.72 1.29 -16.07
C THR A 369 -1.89 0.11 -17.03
N ALA A 370 -1.10 0.05 -18.10
CA ALA A 370 -1.13 -1.09 -19.03
C ALA A 370 -0.62 -2.39 -18.38
N LEU A 371 0.43 -2.31 -17.55
CA LEU A 371 0.93 -3.47 -16.79
C LEU A 371 -0.08 -3.96 -15.74
N ASP A 372 -0.77 -3.04 -15.08
CA ASP A 372 -1.82 -3.38 -14.10
C ASP A 372 -2.97 -4.14 -14.77
N THR A 373 -3.45 -3.64 -15.91
CA THR A 373 -4.48 -4.31 -16.74
C THR A 373 -4.07 -5.73 -17.14
N ARG A 374 -2.82 -5.91 -17.59
CA ARG A 374 -2.27 -7.24 -17.95
C ARG A 374 -2.18 -8.16 -16.75
N THR A 375 -1.80 -7.62 -15.59
CA THR A 375 -1.69 -8.40 -14.35
C THR A 375 -3.06 -8.91 -13.92
N THR A 376 -4.08 -8.05 -13.91
CA THR A 376 -5.47 -8.45 -13.63
C THR A 376 -5.93 -9.56 -14.58
N ALA A 377 -5.72 -9.39 -15.90
CA ALA A 377 -6.11 -10.39 -16.89
C ALA A 377 -5.42 -11.74 -16.67
N ASN A 378 -4.11 -11.72 -16.39
CA ASN A 378 -3.35 -12.94 -16.10
C ASN A 378 -3.82 -13.62 -14.80
N THR A 379 -4.11 -12.86 -13.75
CA THR A 379 -4.65 -13.40 -12.49
C THR A 379 -5.98 -14.11 -12.73
N THR A 380 -6.89 -13.53 -13.51
CA THR A 380 -8.16 -14.17 -13.88
C THR A 380 -7.94 -15.44 -14.72
N ALA A 381 -7.03 -15.39 -15.70
CA ALA A 381 -6.73 -16.55 -16.54
C ALA A 381 -6.16 -17.72 -15.72
N ILE A 382 -5.25 -17.44 -14.78
CA ILE A 382 -4.69 -18.46 -13.87
C ILE A 382 -5.79 -19.05 -12.98
N ALA A 383 -6.67 -18.23 -12.41
CA ALA A 383 -7.77 -18.73 -11.57
C ALA A 383 -8.73 -19.65 -12.35
N ASN A 384 -9.02 -19.31 -13.61
CA ASN A 384 -9.85 -20.15 -14.49
C ASN A 384 -9.16 -21.48 -14.81
N GLU A 385 -7.88 -21.45 -15.16
CA GLU A 385 -7.09 -22.66 -15.46
C GLU A 385 -6.99 -23.58 -14.24
N VAL A 386 -6.72 -23.04 -13.06
CA VAL A 386 -6.67 -23.82 -11.80
C VAL A 386 -8.03 -24.49 -11.55
N THR A 387 -9.13 -23.75 -11.72
CA THR A 387 -10.48 -24.30 -11.57
C THR A 387 -10.74 -25.44 -12.56
N ALA A 388 -10.35 -25.27 -13.82
CA ALA A 388 -10.51 -26.28 -14.86
C ALA A 388 -9.68 -27.53 -14.58
N ARG A 389 -8.42 -27.39 -14.13
CA ARG A 389 -7.55 -28.51 -13.75
C ARG A 389 -8.09 -29.29 -12.57
N VAL A 390 -8.53 -28.61 -11.51
CA VAL A 390 -9.13 -29.27 -10.35
C VAL A 390 -10.38 -30.06 -10.75
N ALA A 391 -11.23 -29.50 -11.61
CA ALA A 391 -12.40 -30.21 -12.13
C ALA A 391 -12.01 -31.45 -12.96
N ALA A 392 -10.99 -31.34 -13.81
CA ALA A 392 -10.48 -32.44 -14.61
C ALA A 392 -9.86 -33.55 -13.75
N ASP A 393 -9.06 -33.19 -12.74
CA ASP A 393 -8.42 -34.13 -11.82
C ASP A 393 -9.46 -34.90 -11.00
N ASN A 394 -10.51 -34.20 -10.51
CA ASN A 394 -11.63 -34.84 -9.81
C ASN A 394 -12.38 -35.82 -10.71
N ALA A 395 -12.65 -35.44 -11.96
CA ALA A 395 -13.33 -36.30 -12.93
C ALA A 395 -12.47 -37.53 -13.28
N LEU A 396 -11.16 -37.35 -13.45
CA LEU A 396 -10.23 -38.45 -13.71
C LEU A 396 -10.14 -39.39 -12.50
N GLY A 397 -10.03 -38.84 -11.29
CA GLY A 397 -10.04 -39.61 -10.04
C GLY A 397 -11.28 -40.48 -9.92
N ALA A 398 -12.47 -39.91 -10.16
CA ALA A 398 -13.72 -40.67 -10.16
C ALA A 398 -13.73 -41.82 -11.19
N ARG A 399 -13.27 -41.55 -12.42
CA ARG A 399 -13.17 -42.58 -13.48
C ARG A 399 -12.22 -43.71 -13.10
N ILE A 400 -11.06 -43.39 -12.52
CA ILE A 400 -10.08 -44.39 -12.06
C ILE A 400 -10.70 -45.25 -10.96
N THR A 401 -11.39 -44.65 -9.99
CA THR A 401 -12.07 -45.40 -8.93
C THR A 401 -13.13 -46.35 -9.49
N THR A 402 -13.96 -45.89 -10.42
CA THR A 402 -14.97 -46.74 -11.08
C THR A 402 -14.34 -47.92 -11.80
N GLU A 403 -13.37 -47.66 -12.70
CA GLU A 403 -12.67 -48.72 -13.45
C GLU A 403 -11.99 -49.73 -12.52
N THR A 404 -11.37 -49.25 -11.44
CA THR A 404 -10.72 -50.11 -10.44
C THR A 404 -11.73 -51.06 -9.80
N ASN A 405 -12.90 -50.55 -9.39
CA ASN A 405 -13.94 -51.36 -8.78
C ASN A 405 -14.53 -52.37 -9.78
N GLU A 406 -14.74 -51.96 -11.04
CA GLU A 406 -15.23 -52.85 -12.10
C GLU A 406 -14.25 -53.99 -12.40
N ARG A 407 -12.94 -53.70 -12.46
CA ARG A 407 -11.90 -54.73 -12.63
C ARG A 407 -11.82 -55.69 -11.45
N ILE A 408 -11.85 -55.17 -10.22
CA ILE A 408 -11.87 -56.03 -9.02
C ILE A 408 -13.08 -56.97 -9.04
N ALA A 409 -14.26 -56.45 -9.42
CA ALA A 409 -15.46 -57.26 -9.54
C ALA A 409 -15.33 -58.34 -10.63
N ALA A 410 -14.83 -57.98 -11.81
CA ALA A 410 -14.59 -58.92 -12.91
C ALA A 410 -13.58 -60.01 -12.54
N ASP A 411 -12.47 -59.65 -11.90
CA ASP A 411 -11.44 -60.58 -11.44
C ASP A 411 -11.98 -61.55 -10.39
N ASN A 412 -12.83 -61.08 -9.47
CA ASN A 412 -13.48 -61.95 -8.49
C ASN A 412 -14.41 -62.97 -9.16
N VAL A 413 -15.20 -62.53 -10.15
CA VAL A 413 -16.06 -63.43 -10.94
C VAL A 413 -15.23 -64.48 -11.68
N LEU A 414 -14.14 -64.07 -12.33
CA LEU A 414 -13.26 -64.98 -13.05
C LEU A 414 -12.60 -65.99 -12.10
N ARG A 415 -12.09 -65.54 -10.95
CA ARG A 415 -11.51 -66.42 -9.92
C ARG A 415 -12.51 -67.46 -9.45
N ASP A 416 -13.74 -67.06 -9.19
CA ASP A 416 -14.83 -67.95 -8.79
C ASP A 416 -15.15 -69.00 -9.86
N GLN A 417 -15.22 -68.58 -11.14
CA GLN A 417 -15.44 -69.49 -12.27
C GLN A 417 -14.29 -70.51 -12.44
N ILE A 418 -13.03 -70.07 -12.28
CA ILE A 418 -11.86 -70.96 -12.33
C ILE A 418 -11.91 -71.99 -11.20
N ALA A 419 -12.18 -71.54 -9.96
CA ALA A 419 -12.27 -72.43 -8.81
C ALA A 419 -13.38 -73.46 -8.99
N SER A 420 -14.55 -73.02 -9.46
CA SER A 420 -15.71 -73.89 -9.71
C SER A 420 -15.46 -74.89 -10.85
N SER A 421 -14.88 -74.44 -11.96
CA SER A 421 -14.52 -75.31 -13.09
C SER A 421 -13.47 -76.35 -12.69
N THR A 422 -12.51 -75.96 -11.86
CA THR A 422 -11.48 -76.87 -11.34
C THR A 422 -12.10 -77.92 -10.42
N ALA A 423 -13.00 -77.53 -9.51
CA ALA A 423 -13.76 -78.47 -8.69
C ALA A 423 -14.56 -79.44 -9.56
N THR A 424 -15.23 -78.96 -10.61
CA THR A 424 -15.98 -79.82 -11.55
C THR A 424 -15.07 -80.82 -12.25
N ALA A 425 -13.90 -80.38 -12.73
CA ALA A 425 -12.92 -81.26 -13.36
C ALA A 425 -12.44 -82.36 -12.39
N ILE A 426 -12.18 -82.02 -11.13
CA ILE A 426 -11.79 -82.98 -10.09
C ILE A 426 -12.92 -83.99 -9.84
N ALA A 427 -14.18 -83.53 -9.70
CA ALA A 427 -15.33 -84.41 -9.50
C ALA A 427 -15.50 -85.39 -10.66
N MET A 428 -15.37 -84.90 -11.90
CA MET A 428 -15.41 -85.73 -13.09
C MET A 428 -14.23 -86.71 -13.14
N GLY A 429 -13.07 -86.35 -12.61
CA GLY A 429 -11.85 -87.17 -12.58
C GLY A 429 -11.98 -88.50 -11.86
N GLY A 430 -12.71 -88.55 -10.74
CA GLY A 430 -12.79 -89.70 -9.83
C GLY A 430 -13.62 -90.91 -10.30
N ALA A 431 -13.78 -91.14 -11.61
CA ALA A 431 -14.55 -92.27 -12.12
C ALA A 431 -13.83 -93.59 -11.80
N ALA A 432 -14.45 -94.46 -11.00
CA ALA A 432 -13.94 -95.80 -10.74
C ALA A 432 -14.57 -96.79 -11.72
N LEU A 433 -13.75 -97.70 -12.26
CA LEU A 433 -14.22 -98.84 -13.06
C LEU A 433 -14.28 -100.05 -12.14
N LEU A 434 -15.47 -100.60 -11.89
CA LEU A 434 -15.58 -101.82 -11.10
C LEU A 434 -15.17 -103.04 -11.95
N PRO A 435 -14.36 -103.96 -11.40
CA PRO A 435 -14.03 -105.22 -12.08
C PRO A 435 -15.30 -106.00 -12.46
N ASP A 436 -15.24 -106.70 -13.59
CA ASP A 436 -16.28 -107.63 -14.08
C ASP A 436 -17.68 -107.06 -14.36
N MET A 437 -17.86 -105.74 -14.31
CA MET A 437 -19.12 -105.07 -14.67
C MET A 437 -19.11 -104.64 -16.14
N GLY A 438 -20.19 -104.95 -16.88
CA GLY A 438 -20.38 -104.49 -18.28
C GLY A 438 -20.66 -102.98 -18.41
N PHE A 439 -21.17 -102.38 -17.33
CA PHE A 439 -21.46 -100.94 -17.22
C PHE A 439 -21.23 -100.49 -15.78
N THR A 440 -20.66 -99.30 -15.60
CA THR A 440 -20.45 -98.66 -14.30
C THR A 440 -21.01 -97.24 -14.34
N LEU A 441 -21.72 -96.83 -13.29
CA LEU A 441 -22.19 -95.47 -13.08
C LEU A 441 -21.71 -95.02 -11.69
N SER A 442 -21.02 -93.89 -11.61
CA SER A 442 -20.52 -93.32 -10.36
C SER A 442 -20.85 -91.84 -10.23
N GLY A 443 -21.26 -91.42 -9.03
CA GLY A 443 -21.47 -90.03 -8.66
C GLY A 443 -20.36 -89.55 -7.74
N ASN A 444 -19.75 -88.42 -8.06
CA ASN A 444 -18.61 -87.87 -7.32
C ASN A 444 -18.90 -86.43 -6.92
N VAL A 445 -18.31 -86.00 -5.81
CA VAL A 445 -18.29 -84.61 -5.36
C VAL A 445 -16.85 -84.17 -5.14
N ALA A 446 -16.56 -82.89 -5.39
CA ALA A 446 -15.23 -82.33 -5.17
C ALA A 446 -15.30 -80.89 -4.65
N PHE A 447 -14.22 -80.51 -3.98
CA PHE A 447 -14.03 -79.20 -3.37
C PHE A 447 -12.69 -78.61 -3.82
N TYR A 448 -12.67 -77.36 -4.26
CA TYR A 448 -11.44 -76.65 -4.62
C TYR A 448 -11.56 -75.16 -4.29
N GLU A 449 -10.69 -74.64 -3.43
CA GLU A 449 -10.72 -73.24 -2.97
C GLU A 449 -12.12 -72.74 -2.52
N GLY A 450 -12.85 -73.59 -1.81
CA GLY A 450 -14.22 -73.30 -1.35
C GLY A 450 -15.31 -73.41 -2.42
N ALA A 451 -14.95 -73.64 -3.68
CA ALA A 451 -15.90 -74.07 -4.70
C ALA A 451 -16.29 -75.54 -4.49
N GLN A 452 -17.54 -75.88 -4.79
CA GLN A 452 -18.11 -77.20 -4.67
C GLN A 452 -18.63 -77.63 -6.04
N ALA A 453 -18.41 -78.87 -6.42
CA ALA A 453 -18.94 -79.42 -7.66
C ALA A 453 -19.35 -80.88 -7.50
N MET A 454 -20.26 -81.31 -8.37
CA MET A 454 -20.66 -82.72 -8.48
C MET A 454 -20.59 -83.18 -9.93
N ALA A 455 -20.34 -84.48 -10.12
CA ALA A 455 -20.29 -85.11 -11.43
C ALA A 455 -20.91 -86.50 -11.41
N LEU A 456 -21.53 -86.88 -12.54
CA LEU A 456 -21.98 -88.22 -12.84
C LEU A 456 -21.11 -88.78 -13.97
N ASN A 457 -20.55 -89.97 -13.73
CA ASN A 457 -19.64 -90.65 -14.63
C ASN A 457 -20.21 -92.00 -15.00
N ALA A 458 -20.31 -92.28 -16.29
CA ALA A 458 -20.72 -93.55 -16.83
C ALA A 458 -19.56 -94.19 -17.61
N ALA A 459 -19.40 -95.49 -17.51
CA ALA A 459 -18.44 -96.26 -18.27
C ALA A 459 -19.07 -97.54 -18.79
N ALA A 460 -18.83 -97.87 -20.05
CA ALA A 460 -19.33 -99.09 -20.68
C ALA A 460 -18.16 -99.92 -21.22
N LYS A 461 -18.17 -101.23 -20.94
CA LYS A 461 -17.16 -102.17 -21.43
C LYS A 461 -17.44 -102.48 -22.91
N VAL A 462 -16.44 -102.27 -23.76
CA VAL A 462 -16.53 -102.50 -25.22
C VAL A 462 -15.65 -103.67 -25.69
N GLY A 463 -14.83 -104.23 -24.81
CA GLY A 463 -14.04 -105.43 -25.04
C GLY A 463 -13.47 -105.99 -23.72
N ALA A 464 -12.79 -107.14 -23.75
CA ALA A 464 -12.25 -107.78 -22.53
C ALA A 464 -11.41 -106.81 -21.67
N ASN A 465 -10.66 -105.92 -22.33
CA ASN A 465 -9.73 -104.97 -21.72
C ASN A 465 -9.99 -103.50 -22.12
N ALA A 466 -11.18 -103.15 -22.62
CA ALA A 466 -11.45 -101.80 -23.15
C ALA A 466 -12.78 -101.22 -22.63
N PHE A 467 -12.76 -99.96 -22.22
CA PHE A 467 -13.92 -99.20 -21.76
C PHE A 467 -14.03 -97.86 -22.47
N VAL A 468 -15.27 -97.44 -22.75
CA VAL A 468 -15.61 -96.05 -23.11
C VAL A 468 -16.17 -95.38 -21.86
N THR A 469 -15.69 -94.19 -21.54
CA THR A 469 -16.16 -93.39 -20.41
C THR A 469 -16.77 -92.10 -20.89
N ALA A 470 -17.81 -91.64 -20.20
CA ALA A 470 -18.44 -90.36 -20.40
C ALA A 470 -18.81 -89.78 -19.04
N SER A 471 -18.62 -88.48 -18.84
CA SER A 471 -19.10 -87.82 -17.63
C SER A 471 -19.56 -86.41 -17.87
N VAL A 472 -20.49 -85.98 -17.02
CA VAL A 472 -21.01 -84.62 -16.95
C VAL A 472 -20.97 -84.18 -15.50
N GLY A 473 -20.56 -82.95 -15.26
CA GLY A 473 -20.53 -82.36 -13.93
C GLY A 473 -20.78 -80.88 -13.97
N GLY A 474 -21.12 -80.32 -12.82
CA GLY A 474 -21.36 -78.89 -12.68
C GLY A 474 -20.92 -78.38 -11.32
N GLY A 475 -20.48 -77.12 -11.30
CA GLY A 475 -20.26 -76.39 -10.07
C GLY A 475 -21.59 -76.10 -9.36
N LEU A 476 -21.61 -76.25 -8.04
CA LEU A 476 -22.77 -76.05 -7.18
C LEU A 476 -22.80 -74.65 -6.55
N ASN A 477 -21.68 -73.92 -6.60
CA ASN A 477 -21.54 -72.54 -6.14
C ASN A 477 -20.50 -71.77 -6.99
N LYS A 478 -20.27 -70.48 -6.67
CA LYS A 478 -19.26 -69.62 -7.32
C LYS A 478 -19.40 -69.55 -8.85
N ASN A 479 -20.61 -69.22 -9.32
CA ASN A 479 -20.96 -69.17 -10.75
C ASN A 479 -20.61 -70.47 -11.50
N GLY A 480 -20.97 -71.60 -10.90
CA GLY A 480 -20.63 -72.92 -11.39
C GLY A 480 -20.99 -73.17 -12.85
N SER A 481 -19.99 -73.58 -13.62
CA SER A 481 -20.15 -73.97 -15.01
C SER A 481 -20.37 -75.48 -15.12
N VAL A 482 -21.10 -75.89 -16.16
CA VAL A 482 -21.32 -77.31 -16.49
C VAL A 482 -20.26 -77.74 -17.50
N GLY A 483 -19.60 -78.86 -17.23
CA GLY A 483 -18.59 -79.46 -18.10
C GLY A 483 -18.94 -80.92 -18.41
N GLY A 484 -18.47 -81.40 -19.56
CA GLY A 484 -18.58 -82.79 -19.96
C GLY A 484 -17.27 -83.31 -20.51
N ARG A 485 -17.01 -84.61 -20.35
CA ARG A 485 -15.86 -85.30 -20.97
C ARG A 485 -16.29 -86.67 -21.49
N VAL A 486 -15.58 -87.12 -22.51
CA VAL A 486 -15.64 -88.49 -23.03
C VAL A 486 -14.22 -89.01 -23.16
N GLY A 487 -14.00 -90.30 -22.90
CA GLY A 487 -12.68 -90.90 -22.91
C GLY A 487 -12.71 -92.40 -23.16
N PHE A 488 -11.53 -92.99 -23.29
CA PHE A 488 -11.33 -94.42 -23.49
C PHE A 488 -10.26 -94.91 -22.50
N VAL A 489 -10.43 -96.14 -21.99
CA VAL A 489 -9.47 -96.78 -21.08
C VAL A 489 -9.15 -98.16 -21.63
N PHE A 490 -7.85 -98.47 -21.74
CA PHE A 490 -7.33 -99.77 -22.17
C PHE A 490 -6.45 -100.36 -21.08
N GLY A 491 -6.70 -101.62 -20.73
CA GLY A 491 -5.80 -102.42 -19.91
C GLY A 491 -4.87 -103.24 -20.80
N PHE A 492 -3.57 -103.26 -20.49
CA PHE A 492 -2.57 -104.10 -21.16
C PHE A 492 -2.13 -105.24 -20.25
#